data_AF-A0A5C0SDT7-F1
#
_entry.id   AF-A0A5C0SDT7-F1
#
_cell.length_a   1.000
_cell.length_b   1.000
_cell.length_c   1.000
_cell.angle_alpha   90.00
_cell.angle_beta   90.00
_cell.angle_gamma   90.00
#
_symmetry.space_group_name_H-M   'P 1'
#
loop_
_entity.id
_entity.type
_entity.pdbx_description
1 polymer ?
#
loop_
_entity_poly.entity_id
_entity_poly.type
_entity_poly.pdbx_seq_one_letter_code
_entity_poly.pdbx_strand_id
1 'polypeptide(L)'
;MDILGSETDEVLDEVELKIQVKKLYQKMTNILRNRERTVIQLRYGLVNGGSKTQREIAKMLGISRSYVSRIEKRAIKKLSKAFHCNNETDKEDNKNE
;
A
#
# COMPACT_ATOMS: atom_id res chain seq x y z
N MET A 1 26.47 31.78 -7.23
CA MET A 1 27.14 30.91 -6.24
C MET A 1 26.17 29.77 -6.02
N ASP A 2 26.18 28.78 -6.93
CA ASP A 2 25.30 27.62 -6.80
C ASP A 2 26.02 26.59 -5.93
N ILE A 3 25.58 26.53 -4.67
CA ILE A 3 25.99 25.49 -3.73
C ILE A 3 25.12 24.27 -4.07
N LEU A 4 25.77 23.32 -4.72
CA LEU A 4 25.21 22.05 -5.18
C LEU A 4 24.87 21.18 -3.96
N GLY A 5 23.64 21.26 -3.45
CA GLY A 5 23.06 20.21 -2.63
C GLY A 5 22.78 19.01 -3.53
N SER A 6 23.69 18.03 -3.57
CA SER A 6 23.52 16.85 -4.44
C SER A 6 23.71 15.54 -3.68
N GLU A 7 24.68 15.45 -2.77
CA GLU A 7 24.90 14.20 -2.02
C GLU A 7 24.01 14.06 -0.78
N THR A 8 23.70 15.16 -0.09
CA THR A 8 22.88 15.10 1.14
C THR A 8 21.39 14.94 0.86
N ASP A 9 20.90 15.53 -0.24
CA ASP A 9 19.49 15.40 -0.65
C ASP A 9 19.18 14.00 -1.19
N GLU A 10 20.09 13.39 -1.94
CA GLU A 10 19.94 12.00 -2.40
C GLU A 10 19.89 11.00 -1.23
N VAL A 11 20.71 11.21 -0.18
CA VAL A 11 20.70 10.38 1.03
C VAL A 11 19.40 10.56 1.82
N LEU A 12 18.88 11.79 1.91
CA LEU A 12 17.60 12.08 2.56
C LEU A 12 16.44 11.39 1.84
N ASP A 13 16.40 11.44 0.52
CA ASP A 13 15.38 10.80 -0.31
C ASP A 13 15.37 9.28 -0.18
N GLU A 14 16.55 8.64 -0.11
CA GLU A 14 16.64 7.19 0.07
C GLU A 14 16.09 6.75 1.44
N VAL A 15 16.39 7.52 2.49
CA VAL A 15 15.93 7.26 3.85
C VAL A 15 14.41 7.45 3.94
N GLU A 16 13.88 8.54 3.39
CA GLU A 16 12.45 8.83 3.29
C GLU A 16 11.71 7.68 2.58
N LEU A 17 12.23 7.24 1.43
CA LEU A 17 11.67 6.13 0.67
C LEU A 17 11.64 4.82 1.50
N LYS A 18 12.74 4.47 2.18
CA LYS A 18 12.81 3.28 3.05
C LYS A 18 11.75 3.33 4.16
N ILE A 19 11.52 4.50 4.75
CA ILE A 19 10.49 4.69 5.79
C ILE A 19 9.09 4.50 5.20
N GLN A 20 8.80 5.08 4.04
CA GLN A 20 7.49 4.94 3.38
C GLN A 20 7.20 3.49 2.98
N VAL A 21 8.19 2.79 2.43
CA VAL A 21 8.09 1.37 2.09
C VAL A 21 7.79 0.52 3.32
N LYS A 22 8.50 0.76 4.44
CA LYS A 22 8.25 0.05 5.70
C LYS A 22 6.82 0.29 6.22
N LYS A 23 6.35 1.54 6.19
CA LYS A 23 4.97 1.89 6.60
C LYS A 23 3.92 1.17 5.74
N LEU A 24 4.15 1.05 4.43
CA LEU A 24 3.26 0.31 3.53
C LEU A 24 3.16 -1.17 3.92
N TYR A 25 4.29 -1.85 4.10
CA TYR A 25 4.29 -3.26 4.49
C TYR A 25 3.64 -3.51 5.85
N GLN A 26 3.85 -2.61 6.82
CA GLN A 26 3.19 -2.68 8.13
C GLN A 26 1.67 -2.54 7.99
N LYS A 27 1.18 -1.52 7.27
CA LYS A 27 -0.26 -1.33 7.03
C LYS A 27 -0.88 -2.51 6.27
N MET A 28 -0.20 -3.02 5.24
CA MET A 28 -0.65 -4.24 4.53
C MET A 28 -0.76 -5.45 5.45
N THR A 29 0.14 -5.58 6.43
CA THR A 29 0.12 -6.70 7.37
C THR A 29 -1.01 -6.58 8.38
N ASN A 30 -1.25 -5.37 8.90
CA ASN A 30 -2.24 -5.17 9.96
C ASN A 30 -3.68 -5.06 9.45
N ILE A 31 -3.89 -4.55 8.24
CA ILE A 31 -5.23 -4.19 7.75
C ILE A 31 -5.77 -5.19 6.73
N LEU A 32 -4.90 -5.74 5.88
CA LEU A 32 -5.33 -6.67 4.84
C LEU A 32 -5.40 -8.09 5.36
N ARG A 33 -6.49 -8.78 5.02
CA ARG A 33 -6.60 -10.23 5.22
C ARG A 33 -5.59 -10.95 4.31
N ASN A 34 -5.21 -12.17 4.66
CA ASN A 34 -4.23 -12.96 3.90
C ASN A 34 -4.53 -12.98 2.39
N ARG A 35 -5.79 -13.24 2.01
CA ARG A 35 -6.18 -13.30 0.59
C ARG A 35 -6.11 -11.94 -0.12
N GLU A 36 -6.41 -10.84 0.58
CA GLU A 36 -6.26 -9.48 0.06
C GLU A 36 -4.77 -9.15 -0.13
N ARG A 37 -3.95 -9.47 0.86
CA ARG A 37 -2.50 -9.26 0.83
C ARG A 37 -1.86 -10.02 -0.32
N THR A 38 -2.19 -11.29 -0.51
CA THR A 38 -1.68 -12.11 -1.64
C THR A 38 -2.05 -11.51 -2.99
N VAL A 39 -3.31 -11.08 -3.18
CA VAL A 39 -3.73 -10.46 -4.44
C VAL A 39 -2.94 -9.17 -4.70
N ILE A 40 -2.76 -8.31 -3.70
CA ILE A 40 -2.00 -7.06 -3.84
C ILE A 40 -0.51 -7.33 -4.11
N GLN A 41 0.10 -8.25 -3.37
CA GLN A 41 1.50 -8.64 -3.56
C GLN A 41 1.77 -9.16 -4.98
N LEU A 42 0.90 -10.03 -5.50
CA LEU A 42 1.01 -10.53 -6.87
C LEU A 42 0.71 -9.45 -7.91
N ARG A 43 -0.29 -8.60 -7.66
CA ARG A 43 -0.73 -7.55 -8.60
C ARG A 43 0.36 -6.50 -8.83
N TYR A 44 1.06 -6.10 -7.78
CA TYR A 44 2.05 -5.04 -7.81
C TYR A 44 3.50 -5.53 -7.69
N GLY A 45 3.73 -6.85 -7.71
CA GLY A 45 5.07 -7.42 -7.70
C GLY A 45 5.85 -7.24 -6.40
N LEU A 46 5.17 -7.08 -5.25
CA LEU A 46 5.78 -6.70 -3.97
C LEU A 46 6.60 -7.80 -3.27
N VAL A 47 6.74 -8.98 -3.87
CA VAL A 47 7.48 -10.11 -3.27
C VAL A 47 8.60 -10.59 -4.19
N ASN A 48 8.34 -10.67 -5.50
CA ASN A 48 9.28 -11.23 -6.48
C ASN A 48 9.52 -10.32 -7.70
N GLY A 49 9.17 -9.02 -7.61
CA GLY A 49 9.34 -8.05 -8.70
C GLY A 49 8.41 -8.22 -9.91
N GLY A 50 7.76 -9.37 -10.07
CA GLY A 50 6.85 -9.65 -11.17
C GLY A 50 5.39 -9.29 -10.86
N SER A 51 4.89 -8.21 -11.46
CA SER A 51 3.46 -7.89 -11.44
C SER A 51 2.66 -8.92 -12.26
N LYS A 52 1.41 -9.17 -11.86
CA LYS A 52 0.50 -10.10 -12.54
C LYS A 52 -0.83 -9.45 -12.89
N THR A 53 -1.40 -9.87 -14.01
CA THR A 53 -2.76 -9.48 -14.40
C THR A 53 -3.79 -10.11 -13.48
N GLN A 54 -4.97 -9.49 -13.34
CA GLN A 54 -6.10 -10.09 -12.61
C GLN A 54 -6.48 -11.48 -13.18
N ARG A 55 -6.30 -11.71 -14.49
CA ARG A 55 -6.57 -12.99 -15.15
C ARG A 55 -5.54 -14.05 -14.74
N GLU A 56 -4.26 -13.71 -14.65
CA GLU A 56 -3.23 -14.64 -14.19
C GLU A 56 -3.40 -14.97 -12.70
N ILE A 57 -3.67 -13.96 -11.87
CA ILE A 57 -3.95 -14.16 -10.45
C ILE A 57 -5.19 -15.04 -10.26
N ALA A 58 -6.23 -14.82 -11.07
CA ALA A 58 -7.44 -15.64 -11.06
C ALA A 58 -7.14 -17.11 -11.36
N LYS A 59 -6.33 -17.39 -12.39
CA LYS A 59 -5.86 -18.75 -12.72
C LYS A 59 -5.07 -19.36 -11.57
N MET A 60 -4.13 -18.62 -10.98
CA MET A 60 -3.30 -19.10 -9.87
C MET A 60 -4.10 -19.42 -8.60
N LEU A 61 -5.14 -18.63 -8.31
CA LEU A 61 -5.94 -18.76 -7.10
C LEU A 61 -7.22 -19.61 -7.28
N GLY A 62 -7.45 -20.16 -8.47
CA GLY A 62 -8.63 -20.98 -8.78
C GLY A 62 -9.96 -20.23 -8.61
N ILE A 63 -10.00 -18.92 -8.92
CA ILE A 63 -11.20 -18.09 -8.78
C ILE A 63 -11.44 -17.23 -10.03
N SER A 64 -12.64 -16.65 -10.15
CA SER A 64 -12.95 -15.79 -11.28
C SER A 64 -12.16 -14.48 -11.26
N ARG A 65 -11.85 -13.95 -12.45
CA ARG A 65 -11.23 -12.62 -12.63
C ARG A 65 -12.03 -11.52 -11.95
N SER A 66 -13.36 -11.57 -12.04
CA SER A 66 -14.24 -10.61 -11.36
C SER A 66 -14.12 -10.69 -9.85
N TYR A 67 -13.90 -11.89 -9.28
CA TYR A 67 -13.68 -12.01 -7.85
C TYR A 67 -12.32 -11.43 -7.42
N VAL A 68 -11.26 -11.66 -8.18
CA VAL A 68 -9.95 -11.00 -7.97
C VAL A 68 -10.10 -9.48 -7.99
N SER A 69 -10.81 -8.93 -8.98
CA SER A 69 -11.09 -7.49 -9.08
C SER A 69 -11.79 -6.94 -7.83
N ARG A 70 -12.80 -7.66 -7.31
CA ARG A 70 -13.46 -7.26 -6.05
C ARG A 70 -12.53 -7.28 -4.85
N ILE A 71 -11.64 -8.28 -4.75
CA ILE A 71 -10.64 -8.38 -3.69
C ILE A 71 -9.66 -7.21 -3.77
N GLU A 72 -9.11 -6.94 -4.95
CA GLU A 72 -8.18 -5.83 -5.22
C GLU A 72 -8.81 -4.48 -4.84
N LYS A 73 -10.02 -4.19 -5.34
CA LYS A 73 -10.73 -2.94 -5.05
C LYS A 73 -10.97 -2.75 -3.54
N ARG A 74 -11.32 -3.82 -2.83
CA ARG A 74 -11.54 -3.77 -1.37
C ARG A 74 -10.23 -3.52 -0.62
N ALA A 75 -9.17 -4.21 -1.01
CA ALA A 75 -7.85 -4.06 -0.39
C ALA A 75 -7.30 -2.63 -0.58
N ILE A 76 -7.39 -2.08 -1.80
CA ILE A 76 -6.98 -0.70 -2.09
C ILE A 76 -7.78 0.30 -1.26
N LYS A 77 -9.11 0.13 -1.16
CA LYS A 77 -9.96 1.01 -0.34
C LYS A 77 -9.55 0.99 1.13
N LYS A 78 -9.24 -0.18 1.68
CA LYS A 78 -8.76 -0.33 3.07
C LYS A 78 -7.42 0.35 3.30
N LEU A 79 -6.45 0.12 2.41
CA LEU A 79 -5.15 0.77 2.49
C LEU A 79 -5.29 2.29 2.37
N SER A 80 -6.03 2.78 1.38
CA SER A 80 -6.30 4.20 1.19
C SER A 80 -6.90 4.84 2.44
N LYS A 81 -7.93 4.21 3.05
CA LYS A 81 -8.50 4.72 4.31
C LYS A 81 -7.43 4.75 5.40
N ALA A 82 -6.60 3.73 5.53
CA ALA A 82 -5.58 3.72 6.56
C ALA A 82 -4.44 4.74 6.35
N PHE A 83 -4.15 5.14 5.12
CA PHE A 83 -3.20 6.22 4.85
C PHE A 83 -3.82 7.60 5.10
N HIS A 84 -5.10 7.80 4.79
CA HIS A 84 -5.78 9.09 4.97
C HIS A 84 -6.35 9.32 6.38
N CYS A 85 -6.77 8.27 7.09
CA CYS A 85 -7.33 8.37 8.44
C CYS A 85 -6.27 8.70 9.51
N ASN A 86 -4.97 8.63 9.17
CA ASN A 86 -3.89 9.14 10.02
C ASN A 86 -3.88 10.68 10.10
N ASN A 87 -4.68 11.40 9.30
CA ASN A 87 -4.77 12.86 9.31
C ASN A 87 -6.07 13.39 9.96
N GLU A 88 -6.99 12.51 10.40
CA GLU A 88 -8.32 12.92 10.90
C GLU A 88 -8.65 12.43 12.33
N THR A 89 -7.71 11.77 13.01
CA THR A 89 -7.92 11.34 14.41
C THR A 89 -7.85 12.45 15.47
N ASP A 90 -7.79 13.73 15.08
CA ASP A 90 -7.75 14.87 16.03
C ASP A 90 -9.05 15.71 16.08
N LYS A 91 -10.16 15.29 15.45
CA LYS A 91 -11.38 16.14 15.36
C LYS A 91 -12.70 15.59 15.88
N GLU A 92 -12.75 14.41 16.49
CA GLU A 92 -14.03 13.82 16.98
C GLU A 92 -14.24 13.83 18.50
N ASP A 93 -13.42 14.55 19.28
CA ASP A 93 -13.63 14.73 20.73
C ASP A 93 -14.16 16.12 21.14
N ASN A 94 -14.58 16.98 20.20
CA ASN A 94 -15.12 18.30 20.55
C ASN A 94 -16.50 18.58 19.94
N LYS A 95 -17.45 17.70 20.25
CA LYS A 95 -18.88 17.97 20.04
C LYS A 95 -19.74 17.29 21.10
N ASN A 96 -19.43 17.56 22.36
CA ASN A 96 -20.35 17.41 23.48
C ASN A 96 -20.23 18.65 24.37
N GLU A 97 -20.83 19.75 23.93
CA GLU A 97 -21.33 20.81 24.80
C GLU A 97 -22.61 21.40 24.17
#